data_AF-A0A7W6LKJ3-F1
#
_entry.id   AF-A0A7W6LKJ3-F1
#
_cell.length_a   1.000
_cell.length_b   1.000
_cell.length_c   1.000
_cell.angle_alpha   90.00
_cell.angle_beta   90.00
_cell.angle_gamma   90.00
#
_symmetry.space_group_name_H-M   'P 1'
#
loop_
_entity.id
_entity.type
_entity.pdbx_description
1 polymer ?
#
loop_
_entity_poly.entity_id
_entity_poly.type
_entity_poly.pdbx_seq_one_letter_code
_entity_poly.pdbx_strand_id
1 'polypeptide(L)'
;MDALSNSSKSSITITVPLCERDRAFLRSIRVAGGRLQLVRSIDRESAKACHAAGYARISLDGNIVRLTGHGQAYLDRLMRAH
;
A
#
# COMPACT_ATOMS: atom_id res chain seq x y z
N MET A 1 11.87 16.72 38.77
CA MET A 1 12.57 16.46 37.49
C MET A 1 11.60 15.59 36.72
N ASP A 2 10.72 16.19 35.92
CA ASP A 2 9.59 15.46 35.36
C ASP A 2 9.40 15.90 33.91
N ALA A 3 9.91 15.08 33.00
CA ALA A 3 9.66 15.20 31.56
C ALA A 3 9.02 13.91 31.06
N LEU A 4 7.72 13.78 31.30
CA LEU A 4 6.85 12.90 30.52
C LEU A 4 6.32 13.73 29.34
N SER A 5 6.96 13.62 28.17
CA SER A 5 6.35 14.08 26.92
C SER A 5 5.97 12.87 26.07
N ASN A 6 4.80 12.34 26.39
CA ASN A 6 4.09 11.36 25.58
C ASN A 6 3.50 12.09 24.37
N SER A 7 4.16 12.02 23.21
CA SER A 7 3.58 12.51 21.95
C SER A 7 3.17 11.32 21.09
N SER A 8 2.01 10.77 21.43
CA SER A 8 1.22 9.93 20.52
C SER A 8 0.87 10.76 19.30
N LYS A 9 1.69 10.71 18.24
CA LYS A 9 1.31 11.18 16.91
C LYS A 9 0.23 10.23 16.38
N SER A 10 -1.02 10.46 16.77
CA SER A 10 -2.18 9.96 16.06
C SER A 10 -2.25 10.68 14.70
N SER A 11 -1.38 10.27 13.77
CA SER A 11 -1.52 10.65 12.38
C SER A 11 -2.83 10.04 11.90
N ILE A 12 -3.85 10.91 11.72
CA ILE A 12 -5.08 10.54 11.04
C ILE A 12 -4.66 10.04 9.65
N THR A 13 -4.54 8.71 9.53
CA THR A 13 -4.20 8.09 8.26
C THR A 13 -5.45 8.16 7.42
N ILE A 14 -5.58 9.22 6.60
CA ILE A 14 -6.62 9.29 5.58
C ILE A 14 -6.32 8.18 4.58
N THR A 15 -6.95 7.02 4.78
CA THR A 15 -6.84 5.90 3.86
C THR A 15 -7.63 6.22 2.61
N VAL A 16 -6.95 6.52 1.52
CA VAL A 16 -7.59 6.65 0.20
C VAL A 16 -8.22 5.30 -0.15
N PRO A 17 -9.55 5.21 -0.35
CA PRO A 17 -10.17 3.94 -0.68
C PRO A 17 -9.76 3.50 -2.08
N LEU A 18 -9.22 2.28 -2.20
CA LEU A 18 -8.99 1.64 -3.49
C LEU A 18 -10.26 0.97 -4.00
N CYS A 19 -10.45 0.99 -5.32
CA CYS A 19 -11.45 0.17 -6.02
C CYS A 19 -11.10 -1.33 -5.91
N GLU A 20 -12.06 -2.22 -6.15
CA GLU A 20 -11.87 -3.68 -5.99
C GLU A 20 -10.70 -4.22 -6.84
N ARG A 21 -10.59 -3.77 -8.10
CA ARG A 21 -9.49 -4.14 -9.00
C ARG A 21 -8.11 -3.79 -8.42
N ASP A 22 -7.98 -2.60 -7.84
CA ASP A 22 -6.71 -2.15 -7.27
C ASP A 22 -6.40 -2.86 -5.95
N ARG A 23 -7.42 -3.20 -5.16
CA ARG A 23 -7.26 -4.07 -3.98
C ARG A 23 -6.78 -5.46 -4.38
N ALA A 24 -7.34 -6.03 -5.44
CA ALA A 24 -6.91 -7.32 -5.97
C ALA A 24 -5.45 -7.27 -6.41
N PHE A 25 -5.04 -6.22 -7.13
CA PHE A 25 -3.64 -6.00 -7.50
C PHE A 25 -2.73 -5.89 -6.27
N LEU A 26 -3.12 -5.11 -5.26
CA LEU A 26 -2.35 -4.94 -4.02
C LEU A 26 -2.20 -6.27 -3.25
N ARG A 27 -3.25 -7.10 -3.23
CA ARG A 27 -3.21 -8.47 -2.67
C ARG A 27 -2.23 -9.35 -3.44
N SER A 28 -2.21 -9.28 -4.77
CA SER A 28 -1.25 -10.03 -5.59
C SER A 28 0.20 -9.67 -5.26
N ILE A 29 0.51 -8.39 -5.02
CA ILE A 29 1.85 -7.97 -4.56
C ILE A 29 2.18 -8.61 -3.20
N ARG A 30 1.23 -8.64 -2.25
CA ARG A 30 1.42 -9.27 -0.94
C ARG A 30 1.69 -10.78 -1.07
N VAL A 31 0.91 -11.48 -1.90
CA VAL A 31 1.08 -12.92 -2.18
C VAL A 31 2.44 -13.20 -2.82
N ALA A 32 2.92 -12.32 -3.70
CA ALA A 32 4.25 -12.38 -4.30
C ALA A 32 5.41 -12.02 -3.33
N GLY A 33 5.17 -11.93 -2.02
CA GLY A 33 6.18 -11.59 -1.02
C GLY A 33 6.44 -10.08 -0.87
N GLY A 34 5.51 -9.24 -1.31
CA GLY A 34 5.59 -7.78 -1.19
C GLY A 34 6.31 -7.08 -2.33
N ARG A 35 6.66 -7.81 -3.40
CA ARG A 35 7.32 -7.28 -4.60
C ARG A 35 6.74 -7.95 -5.85
N LEU A 36 6.43 -7.15 -6.87
CA LEU A 36 5.91 -7.64 -8.14
C LEU A 36 6.62 -6.93 -9.30
N GLN A 37 6.90 -7.64 -10.39
CA GLN A 37 7.38 -7.06 -11.63
C GLN A 37 6.19 -6.68 -12.52
N LEU A 38 6.14 -5.42 -12.98
CA LEU A 38 5.14 -4.90 -13.92
C LEU A 38 5.48 -5.34 -15.34
N VAL A 39 5.09 -6.58 -15.68
CA VAL A 39 5.28 -7.13 -17.03
C VAL A 39 4.12 -6.74 -17.96
N ARG A 40 2.90 -6.57 -17.42
CA ARG A 40 1.69 -6.32 -18.20
C ARG A 40 1.26 -4.86 -18.09
N SER A 41 0.85 -4.27 -19.21
CA SER A 41 0.31 -2.90 -19.25
C SER A 41 -0.96 -2.74 -18.41
N ILE A 42 -1.77 -3.80 -18.30
CA ILE A 42 -3.05 -3.81 -17.55
C ILE A 42 -2.87 -3.56 -16.05
N ASP A 43 -1.71 -3.89 -15.51
CA ASP A 43 -1.36 -3.75 -14.09
C ASP A 43 -0.75 -2.36 -13.79
N ARG A 44 -0.33 -1.61 -14.82
CA ARG A 44 0.31 -0.30 -14.63
C ARG A 44 -0.64 0.75 -14.08
N GLU A 45 -1.90 0.74 -14.50
CA GLU A 45 -2.90 1.68 -13.99
C GLU A 45 -3.16 1.43 -12.50
N SER A 46 -3.38 0.17 -12.12
CA SER A 46 -3.55 -0.21 -10.72
C SER A 46 -2.29 0.06 -9.88
N ALA A 47 -1.09 -0.15 -10.44
CA ALA A 47 0.14 0.22 -9.77
C ALA A 47 0.26 1.73 -9.52
N LYS A 48 -0.11 2.57 -10.51
CA LYS A 48 -0.14 4.03 -10.36
C LYS A 48 -1.16 4.46 -9.31
N ALA A 49 -2.36 3.88 -9.30
CA ALA A 49 -3.38 4.16 -8.30
C ALA A 49 -2.91 3.78 -6.89
N CYS A 50 -2.35 2.57 -6.73
CA CYS A 50 -1.78 2.12 -5.46
C CYS A 50 -0.59 2.98 -5.01
N HIS A 51 0.19 3.51 -5.95
CA HIS A 51 1.30 4.40 -5.67
C HIS A 51 0.84 5.78 -5.22
N ALA A 52 -0.10 6.39 -5.94
CA ALA A 52 -0.71 7.67 -5.60
C ALA A 52 -1.39 7.62 -4.22
N ALA A 53 -2.00 6.48 -3.88
CA ALA A 53 -2.61 6.23 -2.58
C ALA A 53 -1.59 5.91 -1.45
N GLY A 54 -0.29 5.80 -1.76
CA GLY A 54 0.77 5.53 -0.79
C GLY A 54 0.89 4.08 -0.32
N TYR A 55 0.11 3.16 -0.89
CA TYR A 55 0.09 1.74 -0.54
C TYR A 55 1.18 0.92 -1.25
N ALA A 56 1.68 1.43 -2.37
CA ALA A 56 2.75 0.80 -3.12
C ALA A 56 3.81 1.83 -3.55
N ARG A 57 5.02 1.36 -3.83
CA ARG A 57 6.10 2.16 -4.40
C ARG A 57 6.54 1.54 -5.72
N ILE A 58 6.52 2.36 -6.77
CA ILE A 58 7.04 1.97 -8.07
C ILE A 58 8.53 2.35 -8.11
N SER A 59 9.38 1.45 -8.58
CA SER A 59 10.81 1.73 -8.84
C SER A 59 10.95 2.79 -9.94
N LEU A 60 12.12 3.45 -9.98
CA LEU A 60 12.44 4.47 -10.96
C LEU A 60 12.26 3.97 -12.42
N ASP A 61 12.65 2.73 -12.69
CA ASP A 61 12.51 2.09 -13.99
C ASP A 61 11.06 1.74 -14.37
N GLY A 62 10.08 1.98 -13.48
CA GLY A 62 8.67 1.68 -13.71
C GLY A 62 8.31 0.19 -13.73
N ASN A 63 9.30 -0.70 -13.59
CA ASN A 63 9.13 -2.13 -13.81
C ASN A 63 8.92 -2.95 -12.53
N ILE A 64 9.16 -2.37 -11.35
CA ILE A 64 9.02 -3.07 -10.07
C ILE A 64 8.09 -2.28 -9.18
N VAL A 65 7.16 -2.99 -8.53
CA VAL A 65 6.27 -2.45 -7.51
C VAL A 65 6.54 -3.16 -6.20
N ARG A 66 6.64 -2.38 -5.12
CA ARG A 66 6.85 -2.88 -3.77
C ARG A 66 5.72 -2.42 -2.87
N LEU A 67 5.25 -3.31 -2.02
CA LEU A 67 4.24 -2.99 -1.01
C LEU A 67 4.88 -2.11 0.09
N THR A 68 4.18 -1.06 0.50
CA THR A 68 4.62 -0.21 1.63
C THR A 68 4.06 -0.72 2.96
N GLY A 69 4.59 -0.25 4.08
CA GLY A 69 4.00 -0.53 5.40
C GLY A 69 2.54 -0.07 5.51
N HIS A 70 2.20 1.07 4.89
CA HIS A 70 0.81 1.52 4.79
C HIS A 70 -0.06 0.57 3.96
N GLY A 71 0.46 0.04 2.85
CA GLY A 71 -0.24 -0.96 2.03
C GLY A 71 -0.48 -2.27 2.79
N GLN A 72 0.49 -2.72 3.58
CA GLN A 72 0.31 -3.88 4.46
C GLN A 72 -0.79 -3.64 5.50
N ALA A 73 -0.71 -2.52 6.23
CA ALA A 73 -1.71 -2.17 7.24
C ALA A 73 -3.12 -1.99 6.63
N TYR A 74 -3.22 -1.45 5.42
CA TYR A 74 -4.47 -1.34 4.68
C TYR A 74 -5.06 -2.72 4.36
N LEU A 75 -4.25 -3.65 3.86
CA LEU A 75 -4.69 -5.03 3.59
C LEU A 75 -5.09 -5.76 4.87
N ASP A 76 -4.35 -5.60 5.97
CA ASP A 76 -4.70 -6.18 7.27
C ASP A 76 -6.04 -5.68 7.79
N ARG A 77 -6.33 -4.39 7.65
CA ARG A 77 -7.66 -3.83 7.97
C ARG A 77 -8.77 -4.43 7.11
N LEU A 78 -8.52 -4.62 5.82
CA LEU A 78 -9.49 -5.24 4.90
C LEU A 78 -9.79 -6.69 5.25
N MET A 79 -8.79 -7.47 5.65
CA MET A 79 -8.98 -8.88 6.01
C MET A 79 -9.65 -9.05 7.36
N ARG A 80 -9.50 -8.10 8.28
CA ARG A 80 -10.17 -8.13 9.58
C ARG A 80 -11.64 -7.69 9.51
N ALA A 81 -12.02 -7.00 8.44
CA ALA A 81 -13.38 -6.50 8.23
C ALA A 81 -14.29 -7.49 7.48
N HIS A 82 -13.83 -8.73 7.25
CA HIS A 82 -14.54 -9.76 6.48
C HIS A 82 -14.56 -11.10 7.21
#